data_AF-A0A1Y4CML3-F1
#
_entry.id   AF-A0A1Y4CML3-F1
#
_cell.length_a   1.000
_cell.length_b   1.000
_cell.length_c   1.000
_cell.angle_alpha   90.00
_cell.angle_beta   90.00
_cell.angle_gamma   90.00
#
_symmetry.space_group_name_H-M   'P 1'
#
loop_
_entity.id
_entity.type
_entity.pdbx_description
1 polymer ?
#
loop_
_entity_poly.entity_id
_entity_poly.type
_entity_poly.pdbx_seq_one_letter_code
_entity_poly.pdbx_strand_id
1 'polypeptide(L)'
;MRIYVNGEERNLHVYDKIAGVDYAKNVICAQDRLDTDDFGAFTMTEEEFEYWRKLLVTLQDSEDIRFAIKDLVDEEELSDYVYEETKYVTQTQQIIEVENLSLKELQKALTEKNTAWLKENGFVKTLEK
;
A
#
# COMPACT_ATOMS: atom_id res chain seq x y z
N MET A 1 -11.21 -9.64 1.89
CA MET A 1 -11.42 -10.23 3.24
C MET A 1 -12.85 -10.01 3.72
N ARG A 2 -13.58 -11.10 4.04
CA ARG A 2 -14.92 -11.04 4.66
C ARG A 2 -14.83 -10.71 6.15
N ILE A 3 -15.69 -9.80 6.61
CA ILE A 3 -15.77 -9.37 8.01
C ILE A 3 -17.20 -9.04 8.41
N TYR A 4 -17.56 -9.23 9.68
CA TYR A 4 -18.87 -8.85 10.21
C TYR A 4 -18.77 -7.56 11.02
N VAL A 5 -19.56 -6.56 10.64
CA VAL A 5 -19.65 -5.26 11.32
C VAL A 5 -21.04 -5.14 11.89
N ASN A 6 -21.17 -5.13 13.22
CA ASN A 6 -22.45 -5.11 13.91
C ASN A 6 -23.44 -6.21 13.43
N GLY A 7 -22.92 -7.38 13.07
CA GLY A 7 -23.70 -8.52 12.58
C GLY A 7 -23.98 -8.52 11.07
N GLU A 8 -23.59 -7.47 10.34
CA GLU A 8 -23.73 -7.42 8.88
C GLU A 8 -22.42 -7.79 8.17
N GLU A 9 -22.53 -8.61 7.13
CA GLU A 9 -21.36 -8.95 6.31
C GLU A 9 -20.88 -7.73 5.51
N ARG A 10 -19.57 -7.50 5.54
CA ARG A 10 -18.83 -6.47 4.82
C ARG A 10 -17.52 -7.06 4.30
N ASN A 11 -16.86 -6.31 3.42
CA ASN A 11 -15.61 -6.73 2.82
C ASN A 11 -14.57 -5.61 2.79
N LEU A 12 -13.33 -5.96 3.10
CA LEU A 12 -12.14 -5.11 2.98
C LEU A 12 -11.15 -5.78 2.03
N HIS A 13 -10.53 -5.02 1.13
CA HIS A 13 -9.65 -5.57 0.09
C HIS A 13 -8.50 -4.61 -0.23
N VAL A 14 -7.35 -5.20 -0.60
CA VAL A 14 -6.24 -4.54 -1.27
C VAL A 14 -5.64 -5.57 -2.22
N TYR A 15 -5.64 -5.26 -3.50
CA TYR A 15 -5.18 -6.14 -4.55
C TYR A 15 -3.80 -5.69 -5.04
N ASP A 16 -2.82 -6.58 -4.87
CA ASP A 16 -1.61 -6.55 -5.69
C ASP A 16 -2.01 -6.93 -7.12
N LYS A 17 -1.98 -5.95 -8.02
CA LYS A 17 -2.38 -6.13 -9.42
C LYS A 17 -1.33 -6.84 -10.26
N ILE A 18 -0.08 -6.93 -9.79
CA ILE A 18 1.01 -7.64 -10.46
C ILE A 18 0.87 -9.15 -10.17
N ALA A 19 0.71 -9.52 -8.89
CA ALA A 19 0.55 -10.92 -8.49
C ALA A 19 -0.89 -11.44 -8.61
N GLY A 20 -1.88 -10.55 -8.66
CA GLY A 20 -3.31 -10.90 -8.70
C GLY A 20 -3.84 -11.42 -7.37
N VAL A 21 -3.31 -10.93 -6.24
CA VAL A 21 -3.61 -11.43 -4.89
C VAL A 21 -4.25 -10.34 -4.02
N ASP A 22 -5.35 -10.67 -3.33
CA ASP A 22 -5.88 -9.85 -2.23
C ASP A 22 -5.10 -10.13 -0.95
N TYR A 23 -4.47 -9.10 -0.38
CA TYR A 23 -3.65 -9.23 0.82
C TYR A 23 -4.09 -8.33 1.98
N ALA A 24 -5.30 -7.75 1.93
CA ALA A 24 -5.84 -6.92 3.02
C ALA A 24 -5.81 -7.62 4.39
N LYS A 25 -6.11 -8.92 4.41
CA LYS A 25 -6.06 -9.72 5.65
C LYS A 25 -4.67 -9.69 6.28
N ASN A 26 -3.62 -9.82 5.47
CA ASN A 26 -2.24 -9.87 5.95
C ASN A 26 -1.83 -8.52 6.55
N VAL A 27 -2.22 -7.41 5.93
CA VAL A 27 -1.96 -6.05 6.43
C VAL A 27 -2.61 -5.85 7.79
N ILE A 28 -3.91 -6.15 7.89
CA ILE A 28 -4.66 -5.92 9.13
C ILE A 28 -4.10 -6.80 10.26
N CYS A 29 -3.90 -8.10 10.00
CA CYS A 29 -3.39 -9.04 11.00
C CYS A 29 -1.93 -8.81 11.41
N ALA A 30 -1.13 -8.11 10.60
CA ALA A 30 0.23 -7.76 10.97
C ALA A 30 0.28 -6.62 12.00
N GLN A 31 -0.72 -5.75 12.01
CA GLN A 31 -0.78 -4.58 12.89
C GLN A 31 -1.69 -4.79 14.09
N ASP A 32 -2.86 -5.38 13.89
CA ASP A 32 -3.89 -5.54 14.91
C ASP A 32 -4.32 -6.99 15.07
N ARG A 33 -4.66 -7.36 16.30
CA ARG A 33 -5.35 -8.62 16.58
C ARG A 33 -6.83 -8.42 16.28
N LEU A 34 -7.31 -9.07 15.23
CA LEU A 34 -8.74 -9.11 14.92
C LEU A 34 -9.51 -9.97 15.91
N ASP A 35 -10.64 -9.45 16.36
CA ASP A 35 -11.62 -10.22 17.11
C ASP A 35 -12.36 -11.20 16.20
N THR A 36 -12.84 -12.27 16.82
CA THR A 36 -13.65 -13.29 16.17
C THR A 36 -14.87 -13.61 17.02
N ASP A 37 -16.01 -13.86 16.37
CA ASP A 37 -17.20 -14.36 17.03
C ASP A 37 -17.06 -15.83 17.47
N ASP A 38 -18.12 -16.37 18.09
CA ASP A 38 -18.18 -17.76 18.57
C ASP A 38 -18.02 -18.80 17.46
N PHE A 39 -18.19 -18.41 16.19
CA PHE A 39 -18.02 -19.26 15.01
C PHE A 39 -16.65 -19.05 14.32
N GLY A 40 -15.79 -18.21 14.88
CA GLY A 40 -14.47 -17.89 14.34
C GLY A 40 -14.51 -16.92 13.15
N ALA A 41 -15.62 -16.25 12.90
CA ALA A 41 -15.71 -15.21 11.88
C ALA A 41 -15.11 -13.90 12.39
N PHE A 42 -14.32 -13.22 11.57
CA PHE A 42 -13.75 -11.93 11.93
C PHE A 42 -14.84 -10.88 12.15
N THR A 43 -14.69 -10.09 13.20
CA THR A 43 -15.63 -9.03 13.58
C THR A 43 -14.90 -7.70 13.79
N MET A 44 -15.60 -6.60 13.53
CA MET A 44 -15.16 -5.24 13.82
C MET A 44 -16.33 -4.39 14.28
N THR A 45 -16.03 -3.34 15.05
CA THR A 45 -16.93 -2.19 15.24
C THR A 45 -16.98 -1.34 13.97
N GLU A 46 -17.98 -0.44 13.87
CA GLU A 46 -18.08 0.50 12.75
C GLU A 46 -16.85 1.42 12.66
N GLU A 47 -16.30 1.82 13.80
CA GLU A 47 -15.13 2.71 13.87
C GLU A 47 -13.86 2.02 13.35
N GLU A 48 -13.60 0.79 13.77
CA GLU A 48 -12.47 -0.02 13.28
C GLU A 48 -12.59 -0.31 11.79
N PHE A 49 -13.80 -0.65 11.34
CA PHE A 49 -14.06 -0.90 9.92
C PHE A 49 -13.77 0.36 9.09
N GLU A 50 -14.28 1.52 9.49
CA GLU A 50 -14.06 2.77 8.76
C GLU A 50 -12.60 3.25 8.81
N TYR A 51 -11.90 3.00 9.92
CA TYR A 51 -10.46 3.23 10.02
C TYR A 51 -9.71 2.40 8.98
N TRP A 52 -9.90 1.08 8.98
CA TRP A 52 -9.22 0.18 8.05
C TRP A 52 -9.63 0.42 6.60
N ARG A 53 -10.91 0.67 6.33
CA ARG A 53 -11.41 0.98 4.99
C ARG A 53 -10.66 2.18 4.39
N LYS A 54 -10.44 3.25 5.16
CA LYS A 54 -9.71 4.44 4.68
C LYS A 54 -8.24 4.12 4.40
N LEU A 55 -7.57 3.41 5.31
CA LEU A 55 -6.16 3.04 5.11
C LEU A 55 -5.96 2.13 3.89
N LEU A 56 -6.81 1.12 3.74
CA LEU A 56 -6.72 0.18 2.63
C LEU A 56 -7.04 0.84 1.28
N VAL A 57 -7.89 1.88 1.24
CA VAL A 57 -8.07 2.69 0.03
C VAL A 57 -6.78 3.41 -0.36
N THR A 58 -6.05 3.99 0.60
CA THR A 58 -4.75 4.62 0.34
C THR A 58 -3.71 3.60 -0.10
N LEU A 59 -3.67 2.42 0.53
CA LEU A 59 -2.75 1.36 0.11
C LEU A 59 -3.09 0.82 -1.28
N GLN A 60 -4.38 0.70 -1.63
CA GLN A 60 -4.78 0.34 -2.99
C GLN A 60 -4.35 1.38 -4.02
N ASP A 61 -4.38 2.67 -3.68
CA ASP A 61 -3.85 3.73 -4.55
C ASP A 61 -2.34 3.58 -4.79
N SER A 62 -1.58 3.18 -3.76
CA SER A 62 -0.16 2.82 -3.90
C SER A 62 0.05 1.65 -4.86
N GLU A 63 -0.73 0.56 -4.71
CA GLU A 63 -0.70 -0.60 -5.64
C GLU A 63 -1.02 -0.21 -7.08
N ASP A 64 -2.00 0.68 -7.26
CA ASP A 64 -2.40 1.17 -8.56
C ASP A 64 -1.29 1.97 -9.24
N ILE A 65 -0.57 2.80 -8.48
CA ILE A 65 0.60 3.53 -8.97
C ILE A 65 1.72 2.55 -9.32
N ARG A 66 2.06 1.61 -8.44
CA ARG A 66 3.10 0.58 -8.69
C ARG A 66 2.81 -0.16 -9.99
N PHE A 67 1.58 -0.62 -10.18
CA PHE A 67 1.17 -1.32 -11.39
C PHE A 67 1.28 -0.45 -12.65
N ALA A 68 0.98 0.84 -12.54
CA ALA A 68 1.04 1.78 -13.66
C ALA A 68 2.49 2.10 -14.08
N ILE A 69 3.42 2.15 -13.13
CA ILE A 69 4.83 2.50 -13.38
C ILE A 69 5.75 1.29 -13.54
N LYS A 70 5.26 0.05 -13.33
CA LYS A 70 6.10 -1.17 -13.28
C LYS A 70 7.06 -1.36 -14.45
N ASP A 71 6.65 -0.96 -15.65
CA ASP A 71 7.46 -1.11 -16.87
C ASP A 71 8.39 0.10 -17.11
N LEU A 72 8.17 1.20 -16.39
CA LEU A 72 8.88 2.47 -16.51
C LEU A 72 10.07 2.56 -15.55
N VAL A 73 10.07 1.81 -14.46
CA VAL A 73 11.11 1.84 -13.42
C VAL A 73 11.87 0.53 -13.35
N ASP A 74 13.06 0.55 -12.75
CA ASP A 74 13.72 -0.66 -12.26
C ASP A 74 13.04 -1.13 -10.96
N GLU A 75 12.79 -2.43 -10.85
CA GLU A 75 12.05 -3.00 -9.72
C GLU A 75 12.85 -2.92 -8.41
N GLU A 76 14.16 -3.15 -8.47
CA GLU A 76 15.04 -3.06 -7.31
C GLU A 76 15.13 -1.60 -6.82
N GLU A 77 15.29 -0.64 -7.73
CA GLU A 77 15.32 0.79 -7.36
C GLU A 77 14.01 1.26 -6.74
N LEU A 78 12.86 0.79 -7.24
CA LEU A 78 11.57 1.10 -6.64
C LEU A 78 11.44 0.52 -5.22
N SER A 79 11.89 -0.73 -5.04
CA SER A 79 11.88 -1.39 -3.73
C SER A 79 12.76 -0.65 -2.73
N ASP A 80 13.97 -0.31 -3.13
CA ASP A 80 14.93 0.41 -2.29
C ASP A 80 14.42 1.81 -1.94
N TYR A 81 13.87 2.54 -2.90
CA TYR A 81 13.29 3.87 -2.66
C TYR A 81 12.17 3.82 -1.62
N VAL A 82 11.19 2.93 -1.78
CA VAL A 82 10.09 2.83 -0.80
C VAL A 82 10.60 2.39 0.56
N TYR A 83 11.56 1.46 0.61
CA TYR A 83 12.18 1.05 1.87
C TYR A 83 12.86 2.23 2.57
N GLU A 84 13.67 3.01 1.85
CA GLU A 84 14.38 4.15 2.41
C GLU A 84 13.43 5.23 2.96
N GLU A 85 12.32 5.49 2.28
CA GLU A 85 11.30 6.45 2.71
C GLU A 85 10.53 5.98 3.96
N THR A 86 10.36 4.66 4.15
CA THR A 86 9.50 4.10 5.20
C THR A 86 10.25 3.46 6.36
N LYS A 87 11.56 3.18 6.25
CA LYS A 87 12.32 2.36 7.22
C LYS A 87 12.34 2.83 8.68
N TYR A 88 12.11 4.13 8.93
CA TYR A 88 12.07 4.70 10.28
C TYR A 88 10.65 4.94 10.78
N VAL A 89 9.64 4.67 9.96
CA VAL A 89 8.23 4.80 10.32
C VAL A 89 7.77 3.51 10.98
N THR A 90 7.14 3.63 12.15
CA THR A 90 6.78 2.47 12.98
C THR A 90 5.29 2.22 13.08
N GLN A 91 4.46 3.16 12.63
CA GLN A 91 3.00 3.04 12.64
C GLN A 91 2.49 2.69 11.24
N THR A 92 1.70 1.62 11.10
CA THR A 92 1.17 1.17 9.80
C THR A 92 0.45 2.27 9.03
N GLN A 93 -0.37 3.07 9.69
CA GLN A 93 -1.02 4.21 9.05
C GLN A 93 -0.01 5.15 8.39
N GLN A 94 1.03 5.54 9.13
CA GLN A 94 2.05 6.45 8.63
C GLN A 94 2.88 5.79 7.52
N ILE A 95 3.17 4.49 7.62
CA ILE A 95 3.87 3.74 6.57
C ILE A 95 3.07 3.81 5.26
N ILE A 96 1.77 3.52 5.31
CA ILE A 96 0.88 3.55 4.14
C ILE A 96 0.81 4.97 3.56
N GLU A 97 0.71 6.00 4.41
CA GLU A 97 0.64 7.40 3.98
C GLU A 97 1.95 7.87 3.32
N VAL A 98 3.10 7.56 3.94
CA VAL A 98 4.42 7.93 3.41
C VAL A 98 4.70 7.19 2.11
N GLU A 99 4.48 5.88 2.06
CA GLU A 99 4.62 5.10 0.82
C GLU A 99 3.78 5.69 -0.32
N ASN A 100 2.51 6.00 -0.05
CA ASN A 100 1.63 6.57 -1.06
C ASN A 100 2.12 7.94 -1.57
N LEU A 101 2.61 8.79 -0.68
CA LEU A 101 3.19 10.08 -1.04
C LEU A 101 4.43 9.90 -1.92
N SER A 102 5.38 9.06 -1.50
CA SER A 102 6.62 8.79 -2.23
C SER A 102 6.33 8.24 -3.64
N LEU A 103 5.36 7.32 -3.77
CA LEU A 103 4.95 6.79 -5.06
C LEU A 103 4.31 7.86 -5.97
N LYS A 104 3.53 8.79 -5.41
CA LYS A 104 2.97 9.93 -6.16
C LYS A 104 4.06 10.88 -6.64
N GLU A 105 5.07 11.15 -5.82
CA GLU A 105 6.22 11.98 -6.20
C GLU A 105 7.01 11.33 -7.33
N LEU A 106 7.29 10.03 -7.23
CA LEU A 106 7.92 9.25 -8.29
C LEU A 106 7.10 9.28 -9.59
N GLN A 107 5.80 8.99 -9.52
CA GLN A 107 4.92 9.02 -10.69
C GLN A 107 4.92 10.40 -11.37
N LYS A 108 4.92 11.48 -10.58
CA LYS A 108 5.05 12.84 -11.09
C LYS A 108 6.40 13.04 -11.78
N ALA A 109 7.50 12.66 -11.14
CA ALA A 109 8.85 12.79 -11.69
C ALA A 109 9.01 12.03 -13.02
N LEU A 110 8.45 10.83 -13.12
CA LEU A 110 8.41 10.05 -14.36
C LEU A 110 7.59 10.76 -15.46
N THR A 111 6.42 11.28 -15.11
CA THR A 111 5.53 12.01 -16.05
C THR A 111 6.19 13.28 -16.59
N GLU A 112 6.87 14.02 -15.71
CA GLU A 112 7.58 15.25 -16.05
C GLU A 112 8.97 15.00 -16.66
N LYS A 113 9.40 13.73 -16.72
CA LYS A 113 10.76 13.32 -17.14
C LYS A 113 11.85 14.06 -16.37
N ASN A 114 11.66 14.23 -15.06
CA ASN A 114 12.58 14.95 -14.19
C ASN A 114 13.82 14.09 -13.86
N THR A 115 14.80 14.13 -14.75
CA THR A 115 16.02 13.32 -14.63
C THR A 115 16.88 13.68 -13.43
N ALA A 116 16.86 14.95 -12.99
CA ALA A 116 17.57 15.39 -11.80
C ALA A 116 16.99 14.72 -10.54
N TRP A 117 15.67 14.77 -10.39
CA TRP A 117 14.98 14.13 -9.27
C TRP A 117 15.17 12.62 -9.26
N LEU A 118 15.02 11.96 -10.42
CA LEU A 118 15.21 10.50 -10.53
C LEU A 118 16.62 10.10 -10.12
N LYS A 119 17.64 10.82 -10.57
CA LYS A 119 19.03 10.56 -10.20
C LYS A 119 19.29 10.80 -8.70
N GLU A 120 18.76 11.88 -8.13
CA GLU A 120 18.90 12.20 -6.71
C GLU A 120 18.24 11.16 -5.80
N ASN A 121 17.14 10.55 -6.25
CA ASN A 121 16.38 9.53 -5.52
C ASN A 121 16.80 8.09 -5.87
N GLY A 122 17.95 7.89 -6.53
CA GLY A 122 18.52 6.56 -6.75
C GLY A 122 18.00 5.79 -7.97
N PHE A 123 17.21 6.41 -8.84
CA PHE A 123 16.66 5.78 -10.06
C PHE A 123 17.63 5.87 -11.25
N VAL A 124 18.86 5.37 -11.10
CA VAL A 124 19.92 5.49 -12.12
C VAL A 124 19.71 4.52 -13.28
N LYS A 125 19.43 3.24 -12.99
CA LYS A 125 19.14 2.20 -13.99
C LYS A 125 17.86 2.52 -14.75
N THR A 126 16.86 3.07 -14.05
CA THR A 126 15.62 3.56 -14.65
C THR A 126 15.88 4.60 -15.76
N LEU A 127 16.90 5.47 -15.60
CA LEU A 127 17.28 6.46 -16.60
C LEU A 127 18.05 5.88 -17.80
N GLU A 128 18.54 4.64 -17.69
CA GLU A 128 19.28 3.94 -18.75
C GLU A 128 18.37 3.11 -19.68
N LYS A 129 17.09 2.92 -19.31
CA LYS A 129 16.05 2.30 -20.15
C LYS A 129 15.56 3.22 -21.26
#